data_AF-A0A969I2E6-F1
#
_entry.id   AF-A0A969I2E6-F1
#
_cell.length_a   1.000
_cell.length_b   1.000
_cell.length_c   1.000
_cell.angle_alpha   90.00
_cell.angle_beta   90.00
_cell.angle_gamma   90.00
#
_symmetry.space_group_name_H-M   'P 1'
#
loop_
_entity.id
_entity.type
_entity.pdbx_description
1 polymer ?
#
loop_
_entity_poly.entity_id
_entity_poly.type
_entity_poly.pdbx_seq_one_letter_code
_entity_poly.pdbx_strand_id
1 'polypeptide(L)'
;MHNQKVIRTPMRYLRLISSLLLIVVMFSSLFLVEPRPALAANFTISTFADAPDLTPSNATCDTALGVCTLRAAIQTAQRSSTPPDVITLRAGVYTLSVTGANETSGASGDLNIRRRSMTINGAGKGITIIDAQNIDRVFHIDFGRNPGDPQLEVTISNLTIRNGRAPSGDGGGILLRNGNLTLQNVEIINNTVAGGTDSGGGGGGIFVRDASGDSSVPNYNTLTMENVTVNGNVVERNSSGGNGGGGISISKTRLQLFAIALFPIIQPPRVVVACI
;
A
#
# COMPACT_ATOMS: atom_id res chain seq x y z
N MET A 1 -31.43 -61.57 -65.82
CA MET A 1 -32.16 -60.38 -65.32
C MET A 1 -31.83 -60.17 -63.85
N HIS A 2 -30.84 -59.34 -63.53
CA HIS A 2 -30.59 -58.86 -62.16
C HIS A 2 -29.81 -57.55 -62.22
N ASN A 3 -30.54 -56.42 -62.16
CA ASN A 3 -29.94 -55.08 -62.14
C ASN A 3 -29.64 -54.69 -60.68
N GLN A 4 -28.36 -54.67 -60.30
CA GLN A 4 -27.93 -54.07 -59.04
C GLN A 4 -27.97 -52.54 -59.16
N LYS A 5 -28.88 -51.90 -58.41
CA LYS A 5 -28.90 -50.44 -58.22
C LYS A 5 -27.76 -50.03 -57.29
N VAL A 6 -26.75 -49.37 -57.84
CA VAL A 6 -25.69 -48.69 -57.06
C VAL A 6 -26.30 -47.47 -56.36
N ILE A 7 -26.47 -47.54 -55.04
CA ILE A 7 -26.94 -46.41 -54.22
C ILE A 7 -25.73 -45.51 -53.95
N ARG A 8 -25.58 -44.43 -54.72
CA ARG A 8 -24.62 -43.36 -54.43
C ARG A 8 -25.24 -42.45 -53.38
N THR A 9 -24.80 -42.55 -52.12
CA THR A 9 -25.16 -41.56 -51.10
C THR A 9 -24.55 -40.21 -51.50
N PRO A 10 -25.35 -39.13 -51.56
CA PRO A 10 -24.83 -37.84 -52.01
C PRO A 10 -23.89 -37.23 -50.96
N MET A 11 -22.59 -37.11 -51.32
CA MET A 11 -21.50 -36.47 -50.55
C MET A 11 -21.82 -35.06 -49.99
N ARG A 12 -22.93 -34.44 -50.40
CA ARG A 12 -23.38 -33.14 -49.90
C ARG A 12 -23.86 -33.16 -48.44
N TYR A 13 -24.46 -34.25 -47.97
CA TYR A 13 -24.97 -34.33 -46.59
C TYR A 13 -23.85 -34.53 -45.56
N LEU A 14 -22.77 -35.24 -45.92
CA LEU A 14 -21.64 -35.51 -45.03
C LEU A 14 -20.84 -34.24 -44.69
N ARG A 15 -20.74 -33.30 -45.65
CA ARG A 15 -20.09 -31.99 -45.44
C ARG A 15 -20.91 -31.07 -44.54
N LEU A 16 -22.23 -31.09 -44.66
CA LEU A 16 -23.14 -30.27 -43.82
C LEU A 16 -23.13 -30.72 -42.35
N ILE A 17 -23.10 -32.03 -42.08
CA ILE A 17 -23.07 -32.57 -40.70
C ILE A 17 -21.72 -32.27 -40.01
N SER A 18 -20.61 -32.34 -40.74
CA SER A 18 -19.26 -31.98 -40.24
C SER A 18 -19.16 -30.49 -39.87
N SER A 19 -19.69 -29.60 -40.72
CA SER A 19 -19.73 -28.17 -40.44
C SER A 19 -20.63 -27.81 -39.25
N LEU A 20 -21.74 -28.52 -39.05
CA LEU A 20 -22.61 -28.32 -37.89
C LEU A 20 -21.94 -28.78 -36.58
N LEU A 21 -21.21 -29.89 -36.60
CA LEU A 21 -20.49 -30.41 -35.44
C LEU A 21 -19.36 -29.46 -34.99
N LEU A 22 -18.63 -28.87 -35.95
CA LEU A 22 -17.56 -27.89 -35.68
C LEU A 22 -18.09 -26.59 -35.04
N ILE A 23 -19.29 -26.14 -35.44
CA ILE A 23 -19.93 -24.94 -34.87
C ILE A 23 -20.40 -25.21 -33.43
N VAL A 24 -20.93 -26.41 -33.15
CA VAL A 24 -21.35 -26.81 -31.78
C VAL A 24 -20.14 -26.96 -30.84
N VAL A 25 -19.00 -27.45 -31.35
CA VAL A 25 -17.74 -27.54 -30.58
C VAL A 25 -17.10 -26.17 -30.36
N MET A 26 -17.19 -25.23 -31.31
CA MET A 26 -16.73 -23.84 -31.11
C MET A 26 -17.64 -23.01 -30.20
N PHE A 27 -18.93 -23.34 -30.08
CA PHE A 27 -19.85 -22.68 -29.14
C PHE A 27 -19.78 -23.25 -27.72
N SER A 28 -19.30 -24.48 -27.53
CA SER A 28 -19.16 -25.12 -26.21
C SER A 28 -17.86 -24.77 -25.48
N SER A 29 -16.92 -24.09 -26.14
CA SER A 29 -15.70 -23.54 -25.54
C SER A 29 -15.84 -22.08 -25.10
N LEU A 30 -17.05 -21.48 -25.21
CA LEU A 30 -17.44 -20.34 -24.39
C LEU A 30 -17.69 -20.86 -22.97
N PHE A 31 -16.61 -21.26 -22.29
CA PHE A 31 -16.63 -21.40 -20.85
C PHE A 31 -17.05 -20.04 -20.30
N LEU A 32 -18.25 -20.00 -19.70
CA LEU A 32 -18.62 -18.97 -18.75
C LEU A 32 -17.53 -18.98 -17.68
N VAL A 33 -16.55 -18.09 -17.84
CA VAL A 33 -15.67 -17.72 -16.73
C VAL A 33 -16.60 -16.98 -15.77
N GLU A 34 -17.21 -17.73 -14.87
CA GLU A 34 -17.96 -17.11 -13.78
C GLU A 34 -16.95 -16.26 -12.99
N PRO A 35 -17.19 -14.94 -12.87
CA PRO A 35 -16.33 -14.11 -12.06
C PRO A 35 -16.43 -14.66 -10.63
N ARG A 36 -15.38 -15.35 -10.17
CA ARG A 36 -15.28 -15.71 -8.77
C ARG A 36 -15.32 -14.39 -7.99
N PRO A 37 -16.24 -14.20 -7.05
CA PRO A 37 -16.20 -13.04 -6.19
C PRO A 37 -14.83 -13.01 -5.53
N ALA A 38 -14.06 -11.95 -5.78
CA ALA A 38 -12.81 -11.72 -5.07
C ALA A 38 -13.17 -11.48 -3.60
N LEU A 39 -12.99 -12.51 -2.77
CA LEU A 39 -13.11 -12.35 -1.32
C LEU A 39 -11.89 -11.55 -0.86
N ALA A 40 -12.08 -10.26 -0.63
CA ALA A 40 -11.13 -9.43 0.09
C ALA A 40 -10.84 -10.07 1.45
N ALA A 41 -9.55 -10.29 1.77
CA ALA A 41 -9.20 -10.75 3.10
C ALA A 41 -9.33 -9.58 4.07
N ASN A 42 -10.15 -9.75 5.11
CA ASN A 42 -10.32 -8.76 6.18
C ASN A 42 -9.52 -9.22 7.39
N PHE A 43 -8.42 -8.53 7.69
CA PHE A 43 -7.63 -8.78 8.89
C PHE A 43 -8.16 -7.91 10.03
N THR A 44 -8.66 -8.54 11.08
CA THR A 44 -9.01 -7.85 12.33
C THR A 44 -7.91 -8.08 13.35
N ILE A 45 -7.28 -6.99 13.80
CA ILE A 45 -6.13 -7.09 14.70
C ILE A 45 -6.59 -7.41 16.13
N SER A 46 -6.15 -8.55 16.67
CA SER A 46 -6.61 -9.05 17.97
C SER A 46 -5.82 -8.50 19.15
N THR A 47 -4.59 -8.03 18.95
CA THR A 47 -3.71 -7.53 20.02
C THR A 47 -2.99 -6.23 19.66
N PHE A 48 -2.56 -5.47 20.67
CA PHE A 48 -1.68 -4.32 20.50
C PHE A 48 -0.20 -4.67 20.54
N ALA A 49 0.13 -5.93 20.85
CA ALA A 49 1.51 -6.40 20.83
C ALA A 49 2.12 -6.20 19.43
N ASP A 50 3.44 -6.01 19.39
CA ASP A 50 4.20 -5.96 18.15
C ASP A 50 5.09 -7.19 18.05
N ALA A 51 4.78 -8.03 17.08
CA ALA A 51 5.53 -9.24 16.76
C ALA A 51 5.28 -9.62 15.30
N PRO A 52 6.27 -10.20 14.60
CA PRO A 52 6.13 -10.63 13.22
C PRO A 52 5.20 -11.84 13.10
N ASP A 53 4.62 -12.02 11.92
CA ASP A 53 3.92 -13.24 11.54
C ASP A 53 4.88 -14.44 11.54
N LEU A 54 4.43 -15.57 12.08
CA LEU A 54 5.22 -16.78 12.20
C LEU A 54 5.49 -17.43 10.83
N THR A 55 4.49 -17.40 9.95
CA THR A 55 4.52 -18.05 8.64
C THR A 55 3.82 -17.20 7.58
N PRO A 56 4.42 -16.09 7.12
CA PRO A 56 3.72 -15.07 6.31
C PRO A 56 3.07 -15.58 5.02
N SER A 57 3.45 -16.77 4.53
CA SER A 57 2.94 -17.38 3.30
C SER A 57 1.73 -18.30 3.48
N ASN A 58 1.24 -18.53 4.71
CA ASN A 58 0.12 -19.44 4.98
C ASN A 58 -1.27 -18.76 4.88
N ALA A 59 -1.33 -17.48 4.49
CA ALA A 59 -2.54 -16.65 4.44
C ALA A 59 -3.31 -16.51 5.77
N THR A 60 -2.70 -16.89 6.89
CA THR A 60 -3.22 -16.69 8.25
C THR A 60 -2.42 -15.58 8.90
N CYS A 61 -3.10 -14.72 9.66
CA CYS A 61 -2.41 -13.72 10.46
C CYS A 61 -2.20 -14.28 11.87
N ASP A 62 -1.00 -14.78 12.14
CA ASP A 62 -0.64 -15.33 13.43
C ASP A 62 0.84 -15.17 13.76
N THR A 63 1.09 -14.61 14.94
CA THR A 63 2.42 -14.65 15.57
C THR A 63 2.70 -16.03 16.16
N ALA A 64 3.90 -16.24 16.68
CA ALA A 64 4.25 -17.45 17.44
C ALA A 64 3.32 -17.74 18.64
N LEU A 65 2.56 -16.74 19.10
CA LEU A 65 1.58 -16.86 20.20
C LEU A 65 0.13 -17.06 19.70
N GLY A 66 -0.08 -17.24 18.40
CA GLY A 66 -1.41 -17.44 17.81
C GLY A 66 -2.30 -16.18 17.79
N VAL A 67 -1.71 -14.99 17.99
CA VAL A 67 -2.41 -13.71 17.93
C VAL A 67 -2.03 -12.93 16.68
N CYS A 68 -2.96 -12.15 16.14
CA CYS A 68 -2.74 -11.30 14.98
C CYS A 68 -2.37 -9.89 15.44
N THR A 69 -1.16 -9.46 15.14
CA THR A 69 -0.64 -8.10 15.37
C THR A 69 -0.77 -7.27 14.10
N LEU A 70 -0.62 -5.94 14.20
CA LEU A 70 -0.58 -5.07 13.01
C LEU A 70 0.56 -5.48 12.05
N ARG A 71 1.76 -5.74 12.59
CA ARG A 71 2.92 -6.18 11.81
C ARG A 71 2.63 -7.49 11.10
N ALA A 72 2.10 -8.48 11.82
CA ALA A 72 1.77 -9.78 11.25
C ALA A 72 0.75 -9.63 10.11
N ALA A 73 -0.33 -8.87 10.32
CA ALA A 73 -1.35 -8.65 9.30
C ALA A 73 -0.79 -8.01 8.02
N ILE A 74 0.09 -7.02 8.15
CA ILE A 74 0.77 -6.41 7.00
C ILE A 74 1.68 -7.44 6.28
N GLN A 75 2.36 -8.30 7.01
CA GLN A 75 3.20 -9.35 6.43
C GLN A 75 2.37 -10.42 5.69
N THR A 76 1.27 -10.87 6.28
CA THR A 76 0.33 -11.82 5.68
C THR A 76 -0.33 -11.24 4.43
N ALA A 77 -0.84 -10.01 4.50
CA ALA A 77 -1.48 -9.33 3.36
C ALA A 77 -0.56 -9.27 2.13
N GLN A 78 0.73 -9.00 2.34
CA GLN A 78 1.70 -8.96 1.24
C GLN A 78 1.92 -10.29 0.51
N ARG A 79 1.46 -11.40 1.08
CA ARG A 79 1.54 -12.76 0.49
C ARG A 79 0.16 -13.34 0.16
N SER A 80 -0.92 -12.62 0.46
CA SER A 80 -2.28 -13.03 0.11
C SER A 80 -2.44 -13.17 -1.40
N SER A 81 -3.20 -14.17 -1.82
CA SER A 81 -3.58 -14.40 -3.22
C SER A 81 -4.87 -13.68 -3.61
N THR A 82 -5.61 -13.10 -2.65
CA THR A 82 -6.86 -12.38 -2.89
C THR A 82 -6.69 -10.87 -2.68
N PRO A 83 -7.10 -10.02 -3.63
CA PRO A 83 -7.07 -8.56 -3.49
C PRO A 83 -8.43 -7.98 -3.05
N PRO A 84 -8.46 -6.71 -2.58
CA PRO A 84 -7.45 -6.02 -1.77
C PRO A 84 -7.62 -6.36 -0.28
N ASP A 85 -6.51 -6.44 0.45
CA ASP A 85 -6.54 -6.74 1.89
C ASP A 85 -6.94 -5.49 2.69
N VAL A 86 -7.98 -5.63 3.51
CA VAL A 86 -8.43 -4.58 4.44
C VAL A 86 -7.98 -4.96 5.85
N ILE A 87 -7.14 -4.12 6.43
CA ILE A 87 -6.67 -4.24 7.81
C ILE A 87 -7.50 -3.26 8.65
N THR A 88 -8.29 -3.79 9.57
CA THR A 88 -9.12 -2.98 10.49
C THR A 88 -8.50 -2.96 11.88
N LEU A 89 -8.21 -1.75 12.36
CA LEU A 89 -7.65 -1.48 13.67
C LEU A 89 -8.74 -1.03 14.62
N ARG A 90 -8.71 -1.56 15.85
CA ARG A 90 -9.58 -1.09 16.93
C ARG A 90 -8.99 0.16 17.59
N ALA A 91 -9.80 0.81 18.41
CA ALA A 91 -9.34 1.90 19.27
C ALA A 91 -8.21 1.42 20.18
N GLY A 92 -7.16 2.23 20.32
CA GLY A 92 -6.01 1.98 21.19
C GLY A 92 -4.66 2.33 20.54
N VAL A 93 -3.59 2.00 21.24
CA VAL A 93 -2.21 2.32 20.84
C VAL A 93 -1.50 1.06 20.38
N TYR A 94 -1.13 1.04 19.11
CA TYR A 94 -0.28 0.04 18.48
C TYR A 94 1.17 0.50 18.59
N THR A 95 1.83 0.04 19.65
CA THR A 95 3.19 0.42 19.99
C THR A 95 4.17 -0.50 19.29
N LEU A 96 4.96 0.03 18.35
CA LEU A 96 6.05 -0.74 17.73
C LEU A 96 7.15 -0.93 18.77
N SER A 97 7.64 -2.16 18.91
CA SER A 97 8.62 -2.54 19.93
C SER A 97 9.70 -3.49 19.42
N VAL A 98 9.51 -4.12 18.25
CA VAL A 98 10.55 -4.96 17.64
C VAL A 98 11.62 -4.05 17.05
N THR A 99 12.74 -3.88 17.76
CA THR A 99 13.85 -3.04 17.31
C THR A 99 14.58 -3.66 16.12
N GLY A 100 15.05 -2.83 15.19
CA GLY A 100 15.91 -3.26 14.08
C GLY A 100 15.79 -2.28 12.92
N ALA A 101 16.77 -1.39 12.80
CA ALA A 101 16.79 -0.35 11.77
C ALA A 101 17.16 -0.91 10.40
N ASN A 102 16.65 -0.28 9.34
CA ASN A 102 16.99 -0.57 7.94
C ASN A 102 16.69 -2.02 7.50
N GLU A 103 15.76 -2.68 8.19
CA GLU A 103 15.22 -3.97 7.79
C GLU A 103 14.17 -3.76 6.67
N THR A 104 14.09 -4.66 5.69
CA THR A 104 13.24 -4.45 4.49
C THR A 104 12.14 -5.48 4.31
N SER A 105 12.09 -6.52 5.14
CA SER A 105 11.09 -7.58 5.12
C SER A 105 9.91 -7.30 6.05
N GLY A 106 9.96 -6.23 6.86
CA GLY A 106 8.94 -5.85 7.83
C GLY A 106 8.96 -6.65 9.13
N ALA A 107 10.01 -7.43 9.40
CA ALA A 107 10.12 -8.28 10.59
C ALA A 107 10.52 -7.48 11.85
N SER A 108 11.19 -6.35 11.68
CA SER A 108 11.59 -5.43 12.75
C SER A 108 11.50 -3.98 12.30
N GLY A 109 11.64 -3.04 13.23
CA GLY A 109 11.70 -1.61 12.94
C GLY A 109 10.38 -1.09 12.39
N ASP A 110 10.44 -0.44 11.23
CA ASP A 110 9.28 0.08 10.54
C ASP A 110 8.32 -1.00 9.98
N LEU A 111 7.12 -0.58 9.62
CA LEU A 111 6.13 -1.42 8.95
C LEU A 111 6.33 -1.32 7.43
N ASN A 112 6.83 -2.38 6.81
CA ASN A 112 7.14 -2.44 5.39
C ASN A 112 5.93 -2.90 4.54
N ILE A 113 5.56 -2.14 3.51
CA ILE A 113 4.54 -2.45 2.50
C ILE A 113 5.18 -2.40 1.11
N ARG A 114 5.29 -3.55 0.44
CA ARG A 114 6.21 -3.73 -0.70
C ARG A 114 5.67 -4.52 -1.88
N ARG A 115 4.51 -5.17 -1.78
CA ARG A 115 4.08 -6.13 -2.82
C ARG A 115 2.67 -5.94 -3.36
N ARG A 116 1.75 -5.42 -2.54
CA ARG A 116 0.33 -5.33 -2.89
C ARG A 116 -0.30 -4.07 -2.33
N SER A 117 -1.34 -3.59 -3.01
CA SER A 117 -2.23 -2.57 -2.48
C SER A 117 -2.96 -3.07 -1.24
N MET A 118 -3.20 -2.17 -0.27
CA MET A 118 -3.94 -2.50 0.95
C MET A 118 -4.61 -1.27 1.54
N THR A 119 -5.63 -1.50 2.37
CA THR A 119 -6.30 -0.47 3.14
C THR A 119 -6.10 -0.71 4.63
N ILE A 120 -5.67 0.31 5.36
CA ILE A 120 -5.49 0.30 6.82
C ILE A 120 -6.46 1.31 7.43
N ASN A 121 -7.46 0.83 8.16
CA ASN A 121 -8.53 1.65 8.72
C ASN A 121 -8.48 1.63 10.25
N GLY A 122 -8.30 2.79 10.86
CA GLY A 122 -8.50 2.96 12.31
C GLY A 122 -9.92 3.35 12.70
N ALA A 123 -10.14 3.49 14.00
CA ALA A 123 -11.42 3.92 14.58
C ALA A 123 -11.56 5.46 14.71
N GLY A 124 -10.52 6.22 14.38
CA GLY A 124 -10.48 7.70 14.41
C GLY A 124 -9.10 8.26 14.76
N LYS A 125 -8.76 9.45 14.23
CA LYS A 125 -7.57 10.20 14.69
C LYS A 125 -7.68 10.51 16.18
N GLY A 126 -6.62 10.30 16.95
CA GLY A 126 -6.61 10.35 18.41
C GLY A 126 -7.22 9.13 19.13
N ILE A 127 -7.87 8.20 18.41
CA ILE A 127 -8.49 6.99 18.95
C ILE A 127 -7.64 5.75 18.62
N THR A 128 -7.25 5.60 17.37
CA THR A 128 -6.29 4.60 16.92
C THR A 128 -4.95 5.28 16.69
N ILE A 129 -3.92 4.84 17.39
CA ILE A 129 -2.58 5.45 17.34
C ILE A 129 -1.57 4.36 16.99
N ILE A 130 -0.75 4.60 15.97
CA ILE A 130 0.45 3.81 15.69
C ILE A 130 1.64 4.63 16.18
N ASP A 131 2.32 4.09 17.19
CA ASP A 131 3.42 4.77 17.90
C ASP A 131 4.70 3.97 17.72
N ALA A 132 5.66 4.56 17.00
CA ALA A 132 6.94 3.90 16.75
C ALA A 132 7.98 4.09 17.87
N GLN A 133 7.66 4.79 18.96
CA GLN A 133 8.53 4.95 20.13
C GLN A 133 9.96 5.43 19.83
N ASN A 134 10.16 6.12 18.71
CA ASN A 134 11.45 6.55 18.21
C ASN A 134 12.45 5.41 17.92
N ILE A 135 12.00 4.15 17.78
CA ILE A 135 12.90 3.02 17.50
C ILE A 135 13.29 2.95 16.03
N ASP A 136 12.36 3.32 15.15
CA ASP A 136 12.51 3.42 13.71
C ASP A 136 11.37 4.32 13.17
N ARG A 137 11.32 4.48 11.85
CA ARG A 137 10.21 5.10 11.12
C ARG A 137 8.91 4.29 11.31
N VAL A 138 7.75 4.87 11.01
CA VAL A 138 6.47 4.13 11.16
C VAL A 138 6.20 3.24 9.95
N PHE A 139 6.15 3.82 8.74
CA PHE A 139 5.78 3.10 7.52
C PHE A 139 6.80 3.27 6.39
N HIS A 140 7.21 2.15 5.77
CA HIS A 140 7.96 2.09 4.51
C HIS A 140 7.08 1.55 3.41
N ILE A 141 6.82 2.39 2.41
CA ILE A 141 6.05 2.00 1.24
C ILE A 141 7.00 2.04 0.05
N ASP A 142 7.32 0.87 -0.45
CA ASP A 142 8.26 0.69 -1.55
C ASP A 142 7.91 -0.58 -2.33
N PHE A 143 7.07 -0.41 -3.35
CA PHE A 143 6.64 -1.52 -4.17
C PHE A 143 7.72 -2.09 -5.10
N GLY A 144 8.87 -1.43 -5.24
CA GLY A 144 9.92 -1.82 -6.20
C GLY A 144 9.40 -1.84 -7.64
N ARG A 145 9.66 -0.79 -8.42
CA ARG A 145 9.00 -0.63 -9.73
C ARG A 145 9.90 -1.03 -10.90
N ASN A 146 9.40 -1.93 -11.74
CA ASN A 146 9.90 -2.18 -13.09
C ASN A 146 8.99 -1.52 -14.13
N PRO A 147 9.50 -1.22 -15.34
CA PRO A 147 8.66 -0.76 -16.46
C PRO A 147 7.52 -1.74 -16.74
N GLY A 148 6.27 -1.24 -16.71
CA GLY A 148 5.07 -2.05 -16.97
C GLY A 148 4.37 -2.61 -15.73
N ASP A 149 4.95 -2.45 -14.54
CA ASP A 149 4.28 -2.86 -13.29
C ASP A 149 3.03 -2.01 -13.02
N PRO A 150 1.95 -2.62 -12.47
CA PRO A 150 0.76 -1.88 -12.08
C PRO A 150 1.08 -0.88 -10.97
N GLN A 151 0.37 0.24 -10.97
CA GLN A 151 0.50 1.22 -9.89
C GLN A 151 -0.26 0.71 -8.65
N LEU A 152 0.48 0.42 -7.59
CA LEU A 152 -0.07 -0.05 -6.33
C LEU A 152 -0.36 1.13 -5.40
N GLU A 153 -1.37 0.95 -4.54
CA GLU A 153 -1.90 2.00 -3.68
C GLU A 153 -2.04 1.51 -2.23
N VAL A 154 -1.64 2.35 -1.29
CA VAL A 154 -1.93 2.18 0.13
C VAL A 154 -2.91 3.27 0.56
N THR A 155 -4.02 2.86 1.16
CA THR A 155 -4.95 3.79 1.81
C THR A 155 -4.81 3.65 3.31
N ILE A 156 -4.54 4.75 4.00
CA ILE A 156 -4.49 4.82 5.46
C ILE A 156 -5.54 5.82 5.92
N SER A 157 -6.45 5.39 6.79
CA SER A 157 -7.53 6.23 7.26
C SER A 157 -7.75 6.18 8.77
N ASN A 158 -8.29 7.27 9.31
CA ASN A 158 -8.87 7.33 10.66
C ASN A 158 -7.89 6.91 11.78
N LEU A 159 -6.65 7.39 11.75
CA LEU A 159 -5.66 7.08 12.77
C LEU A 159 -4.59 8.17 12.93
N THR A 160 -3.79 8.06 13.99
CA THR A 160 -2.64 8.91 14.26
C THR A 160 -1.34 8.10 14.06
N ILE A 161 -0.37 8.66 13.35
CA ILE A 161 0.99 8.15 13.14
C ILE A 161 1.93 9.05 13.91
N ARG A 162 2.67 8.50 14.88
CA ARG A 162 3.55 9.31 15.72
C ARG A 162 4.85 8.68 16.14
N ASN A 163 5.76 9.55 16.58
CA ASN A 163 7.05 9.21 17.17
C ASN A 163 7.87 8.25 16.31
N GLY A 164 7.71 8.27 14.99
CA GLY A 164 8.61 7.61 14.06
C GLY A 164 9.93 8.35 14.02
N ARG A 165 11.04 7.63 14.07
CA ARG A 165 12.39 8.18 14.00
C ARG A 165 13.18 7.46 12.93
N ALA A 166 13.36 8.08 11.77
CA ALA A 166 14.27 7.55 10.76
C ALA A 166 15.72 7.69 11.26
N PRO A 167 16.44 6.59 11.55
CA PRO A 167 17.82 6.65 12.02
C PRO A 167 18.78 7.15 10.93
N SER A 168 18.41 6.93 9.67
CA SER A 168 19.07 7.43 8.46
C SER A 168 18.04 7.63 7.35
N GLY A 169 18.31 8.54 6.42
CA GLY A 169 17.47 8.75 5.24
C GLY A 169 16.35 9.77 5.48
N ASP A 170 15.13 9.47 5.04
CA ASP A 170 14.00 10.40 4.96
C ASP A 170 12.72 9.80 5.55
N GLY A 171 11.72 10.64 5.84
CA GLY A 171 10.39 10.15 6.19
C GLY A 171 10.33 9.55 7.59
N GLY A 172 10.38 10.37 8.63
CA GLY A 172 10.32 9.87 10.02
C GLY A 172 9.00 9.14 10.30
N GLY A 173 7.88 9.67 9.83
CA GLY A 173 6.58 9.01 9.90
C GLY A 173 6.41 8.01 8.76
N ILE A 174 6.40 8.53 7.53
CA ILE A 174 6.14 7.76 6.31
C ILE A 174 7.23 8.07 5.28
N LEU A 175 7.77 7.01 4.67
CA LEU A 175 8.55 7.10 3.44
C LEU A 175 7.83 6.34 2.33
N LEU A 176 7.49 7.05 1.26
CA LEU A 176 6.97 6.48 0.03
C LEU A 176 8.03 6.60 -1.08
N ARG A 177 8.51 5.46 -1.58
CA ARG A 177 9.49 5.38 -2.68
C ARG A 177 8.86 5.02 -4.03
N ASN A 178 7.87 4.14 -4.03
CA ASN A 178 7.20 3.69 -5.24
C ASN A 178 5.75 3.39 -4.90
N GLY A 179 4.80 3.99 -5.60
CA GLY A 179 3.36 3.75 -5.45
C GLY A 179 2.54 4.99 -5.14
N ASN A 180 1.27 4.76 -4.84
CA ASN A 180 0.35 5.80 -4.39
C ASN A 180 0.04 5.64 -2.90
N LEU A 181 -0.14 6.77 -2.23
CA LEU A 181 -0.58 6.85 -0.85
C LEU A 181 -1.76 7.79 -0.72
N THR A 182 -2.86 7.27 -0.20
CA THR A 182 -4.05 8.04 0.14
C THR A 182 -4.17 8.10 1.66
N LEU A 183 -4.21 9.31 2.22
CA LEU A 183 -4.35 9.59 3.64
C LEU A 183 -5.70 10.30 3.88
N GLN A 184 -6.55 9.71 4.72
CA GLN A 184 -7.90 10.21 5.01
C GLN A 184 -8.16 10.31 6.50
N ASN A 185 -8.41 11.53 7.00
CA ASN A 185 -8.63 11.77 8.43
C ASN A 185 -7.48 11.22 9.31
N VAL A 186 -6.24 11.57 8.94
CA VAL A 186 -5.00 11.09 9.59
C VAL A 186 -4.27 12.23 10.28
N GLU A 187 -3.63 11.94 11.41
CA GLU A 187 -2.65 12.82 12.05
C GLU A 187 -1.25 12.23 11.92
N ILE A 188 -0.27 13.05 11.53
CA ILE A 188 1.14 12.66 11.44
C ILE A 188 1.92 13.61 12.33
N ILE A 189 2.29 13.15 13.52
CA ILE A 189 2.79 14.02 14.57
C ILE A 189 4.09 13.54 15.22
N ASN A 190 4.95 14.49 15.59
CA ASN A 190 6.17 14.23 16.37
C ASN A 190 7.11 13.19 15.76
N ASN A 191 7.12 13.08 14.43
CA ASN A 191 8.03 12.20 13.73
C ASN A 191 9.32 12.94 13.36
N THR A 192 10.43 12.21 13.35
CA THR A 192 11.77 12.78 13.30
C THR A 192 12.65 12.06 12.28
N VAL A 193 13.50 12.82 11.58
CA VAL A 193 14.67 12.29 10.87
C VAL A 193 15.92 12.64 11.68
N ALA A 194 16.63 11.62 12.16
CA ALA A 194 17.80 11.77 13.04
C ALA A 194 19.09 12.11 12.27
N GLY A 195 19.23 11.55 11.06
CA GLY A 195 20.40 11.73 10.21
C GLY A 195 19.98 11.82 8.76
N GLY A 196 19.93 13.03 8.21
CA GLY A 196 19.85 13.18 6.77
C GLY A 196 21.10 12.58 6.13
N THR A 197 20.94 11.77 5.09
CA THR A 197 22.09 11.44 4.24
C THR A 197 22.62 12.73 3.62
N ASP A 198 23.88 12.75 3.19
CA ASP A 198 24.59 13.90 2.58
C ASP A 198 23.93 14.47 1.31
N SER A 199 22.71 14.03 0.99
CA SER A 199 21.88 14.37 -0.17
C SER A 199 20.58 15.11 0.20
N GLY A 200 20.42 15.58 1.43
CA GLY A 200 19.29 16.43 1.84
C GLY A 200 18.11 15.68 2.44
N GLY A 201 18.36 15.03 3.59
CA GLY A 201 17.32 14.40 4.42
C GLY A 201 16.10 15.30 4.62
N GLY A 202 14.91 14.79 4.34
CA GLY A 202 13.67 15.58 4.40
C GLY A 202 12.45 14.83 4.92
N GLY A 203 11.40 15.61 5.20
CA GLY A 203 10.08 15.05 5.52
C GLY A 203 10.07 14.31 6.85
N GLY A 204 10.33 15.01 7.96
CA GLY A 204 10.20 14.45 9.31
C GLY A 204 8.87 13.70 9.50
N GLY A 205 7.77 14.24 8.95
CA GLY A 205 6.48 13.57 8.89
C GLY A 205 6.37 12.62 7.71
N ILE A 206 6.33 13.17 6.50
CA ILE A 206 6.18 12.40 5.26
C ILE A 206 7.30 12.78 4.30
N PHE A 207 7.94 11.77 3.72
CA PHE A 207 8.76 11.93 2.55
C PHE A 207 8.25 11.07 1.40
N VAL A 208 8.08 11.68 0.23
CA VAL A 208 7.72 10.98 -1.01
C VAL A 208 8.78 11.27 -2.08
N ARG A 209 9.40 10.23 -2.62
CA ARG A 209 10.21 10.35 -3.85
C ARG A 209 9.90 9.22 -4.78
N ASP A 210 9.87 9.48 -6.06
CA ASP A 210 10.02 8.39 -7.03
C ASP A 210 11.44 7.82 -6.94
N ALA A 211 11.56 6.51 -6.70
CA ALA A 211 12.83 5.80 -6.70
C ALA A 211 13.13 5.15 -8.06
N SER A 212 12.30 5.36 -9.08
CA SER A 212 12.62 4.91 -10.43
C SER A 212 13.88 5.63 -10.92
N GLY A 213 14.95 4.85 -11.15
CA GLY A 213 16.21 5.34 -11.71
C GLY A 213 16.09 5.73 -13.18
N ASP A 214 14.92 5.49 -13.79
CA ASP A 214 14.63 5.76 -15.18
C ASP A 214 13.84 7.07 -15.32
N SER A 215 14.55 8.14 -15.64
CA SER A 215 13.97 9.46 -15.88
C SER A 215 13.03 9.52 -17.10
N SER A 216 12.96 8.47 -17.92
CA SER A 216 12.09 8.41 -19.10
C SER A 216 10.67 7.93 -18.80
N VAL A 217 10.43 7.37 -17.61
CA VAL A 217 9.09 6.89 -17.23
C VAL A 217 8.41 7.91 -16.31
N PRO A 218 7.28 8.53 -16.72
CA PRO A 218 6.54 9.44 -15.86
C PRO A 218 5.80 8.66 -14.77
N ASN A 219 6.50 8.27 -13.72
CA ASN A 219 5.95 7.55 -12.57
C ASN A 219 5.82 8.49 -11.39
N TYR A 220 4.87 9.41 -11.50
CA TYR A 220 4.54 10.20 -10.34
C TYR A 220 3.95 9.25 -9.28
N ASN A 221 4.67 9.09 -8.17
CA ASN A 221 4.00 8.73 -6.93
C ASN A 221 2.86 9.74 -6.74
N THR A 222 1.69 9.28 -6.30
CA THR A 222 0.60 10.18 -5.93
C THR A 222 0.45 10.16 -4.42
N LEU A 223 0.53 11.33 -3.81
CA LEU A 223 0.14 11.55 -2.41
C LEU A 223 -1.19 12.29 -2.41
N THR A 224 -2.23 11.62 -1.95
CA THR A 224 -3.57 12.19 -1.75
C THR A 224 -3.79 12.42 -0.26
N MET A 225 -4.16 13.63 0.13
CA MET A 225 -4.42 13.99 1.52
C MET A 225 -5.79 14.64 1.66
N GLU A 226 -6.62 14.04 2.51
CA GLU A 226 -7.97 14.51 2.83
C GLU A 226 -8.12 14.59 4.36
N ASN A 227 -8.36 15.80 4.89
CA ASN A 227 -8.46 16.03 6.34
C ASN A 227 -7.24 15.48 7.11
N VAL A 228 -6.03 15.80 6.65
CA VAL A 228 -4.78 15.35 7.27
C VAL A 228 -4.11 16.50 8.02
N THR A 229 -3.64 16.22 9.24
CA THR A 229 -2.85 17.16 10.04
C THR A 229 -1.42 16.66 10.16
N VAL A 230 -0.44 17.51 9.83
CA VAL A 230 1.00 17.21 9.94
C VAL A 230 1.63 18.23 10.88
N ASN A 231 2.01 17.82 12.10
CA ASN A 231 2.44 18.75 13.15
C ASN A 231 3.61 18.22 14.00
N GLY A 232 4.48 19.11 14.49
CA GLY A 232 5.57 18.73 15.41
C GLY A 232 6.64 17.80 14.81
N ASN A 233 6.67 17.64 13.48
CA ASN A 233 7.64 16.77 12.82
C ASN A 233 8.95 17.52 12.53
N VAL A 234 10.09 16.84 12.69
CA VAL A 234 11.43 17.46 12.75
C VAL A 234 12.44 16.72 11.87
N VAL A 235 13.41 17.47 11.32
CA VAL A 235 14.68 16.93 10.81
C VAL A 235 15.79 17.48 11.70
N GLU A 236 16.45 16.62 12.49
CA GLU A 236 17.40 17.05 13.53
C GLU A 236 18.73 17.53 12.96
N ARG A 237 19.22 16.88 11.90
CA ARG A 237 20.49 17.20 11.24
C ARG A 237 20.23 17.65 9.80
N ASN A 238 19.84 18.90 9.64
CA ASN A 238 19.69 19.49 8.31
C ASN A 238 21.08 19.96 7.84
N SER A 239 21.78 19.13 7.07
CA SER A 239 23.02 19.54 6.41
C SER A 239 22.69 20.66 5.42
N SER A 240 23.34 21.81 5.57
CA SER A 240 23.14 23.02 4.76
C SER A 240 23.23 22.70 3.26
N GLY A 241 22.07 22.57 2.59
CA GLY A 241 21.96 22.26 1.17
C GLY A 241 20.74 21.43 0.78
N GLY A 242 20.06 20.77 1.73
CA GLY A 242 18.85 19.97 1.47
C GLY A 242 17.54 20.73 1.67
N ASN A 243 16.62 20.63 0.70
CA ASN A 243 15.28 21.24 0.73
C ASN A 243 14.26 20.49 1.62
N GLY A 244 14.72 19.69 2.57
CA GLY A 244 13.89 18.79 3.37
C GLY A 244 13.22 19.48 4.56
N GLY A 245 11.99 19.96 4.40
CA GLY A 245 11.21 20.48 5.53
C GLY A 245 10.88 19.40 6.58
N GLY A 246 10.68 19.80 7.85
CA GLY A 246 10.29 18.90 8.95
C GLY A 246 8.93 18.22 8.75
N GLY A 247 8.02 18.83 8.00
CA GLY A 247 6.67 18.31 7.77
C GLY A 247 6.58 17.30 6.63
N ILE A 248 6.47 17.82 5.40
CA ILE A 248 6.29 17.03 4.18
C ILE A 248 7.37 17.43 3.18
N SER A 249 8.00 16.43 2.56
CA SER A 249 8.95 16.61 1.47
C SER A 249 8.53 15.71 0.31
N ILE A 250 8.38 16.28 -0.88
CA ILE A 250 7.98 15.55 -2.10
C ILE A 250 8.98 15.79 -3.22
N SER A 251 9.28 14.75 -4.00
CA SER A 251 10.15 14.81 -5.16
C SER A 251 9.58 13.95 -6.28
N LYS A 252 9.47 14.51 -7.50
CA LYS A 252 8.91 13.83 -8.69
C LYS A 252 7.56 13.15 -8.42
N THR A 253 6.68 13.83 -7.69
CA THR A 253 5.44 13.28 -7.12
C THR A 253 4.28 14.23 -7.39
N ARG A 254 3.08 13.70 -7.63
CA ARG A 254 1.83 14.48 -7.68
C ARG A 254 1.23 14.58 -6.28
N LEU A 255 1.06 15.79 -5.77
CA LEU A 255 0.33 16.06 -4.53
C LEU A 255 -1.12 16.45 -4.86
N GLN A 256 -2.09 15.78 -4.24
CA GLN A 256 -3.51 16.09 -4.31
C GLN A 256 -4.03 16.42 -2.91
N LEU A 257 -4.52 17.64 -2.72
CA LEU A 257 -5.08 18.11 -1.45
C LEU A 257 -6.59 18.30 -1.59
N PHE A 258 -7.35 17.64 -0.73
CA PHE A 258 -8.79 17.83 -0.62
C PHE A 258 -9.09 18.38 0.77
N ALA A 259 -9.45 19.65 0.83
CA ALA A 259 -9.95 20.29 2.05
C ALA A 259 -11.46 20.46 1.93
N ILE A 260 -12.24 19.81 2.80
CA ILE A 260 -13.63 20.17 3.03
C ILE A 260 -13.64 21.02 4.30
N ALA A 261 -13.71 22.34 4.15
CA ALA A 261 -14.05 23.25 5.24
C ALA A 261 -15.09 24.25 4.75
N LEU A 262 -16.37 23.90 4.94
CA LEU A 262 -17.52 24.82 4.87
C LEU A 262 -17.91 25.19 6.31
N PHE A 263 -17.04 25.87 7.06
CA PHE A 263 -17.40 26.62 8.28
C PHE A 263 -16.38 27.75 8.52
N PRO A 264 -16.80 28.91 9.08
CA PRO A 264 -15.97 30.11 9.16
C PRO A 264 -14.95 29.95 10.29
N ILE A 265 -13.66 29.84 9.96
CA ILE A 265 -12.58 29.66 10.94
C ILE A 265 -11.84 30.99 11.17
N ILE A 266 -11.92 31.47 12.41
CA ILE A 266 -10.90 32.34 13.02
C ILE A 266 -9.68 31.44 13.27
N GLN A 267 -8.58 31.68 12.55
CA GLN A 267 -7.26 30.99 12.53
C GLN A 267 -7.07 29.92 11.44
N PRO A 268 -6.25 30.18 10.39
CA PRO A 268 -6.04 29.24 9.29
C PRO A 268 -5.14 28.05 9.70
N PRO A 269 -5.41 26.82 9.21
CA PRO A 269 -4.47 25.70 9.36
C PRO A 269 -3.21 25.96 8.52
N ARG A 270 -2.04 25.93 9.17
CA ARG A 270 -0.73 26.10 8.54
C ARG A 270 -0.27 24.76 7.93
N VAL A 271 -0.55 24.56 6.64
CA VAL A 271 0.18 23.55 5.85
C VAL A 271 1.38 24.26 5.22
N VAL A 272 2.59 23.99 5.70
CA VAL A 272 3.82 24.40 5.00
C VAL A 272 4.15 23.29 4.00
N VAL A 273 3.67 23.44 2.77
CA VAL A 273 4.13 22.63 1.63
C VAL A 273 5.38 23.32 1.08
N ALA A 274 6.56 22.71 1.24
CA ALA A 274 7.71 23.07 0.43
C ALA A 274 7.57 22.33 -0.90
N CYS A 275 6.95 22.97 -1.90
CA CYS A 275 7.07 22.51 -3.28
C CYS A 275 8.44 22.93 -3.81
N ILE A 276 9.18 22.00 -4.41
CA ILE A 276 10.35 22.25 -5.25
C ILE A 276 9.90 22.11 -6.70
#